data_AF-A0A935CN31-F1
#
_entry.id   AF-A0A935CN31-F1
#
_cell.length_a   1.000
_cell.length_b   1.000
_cell.length_c   1.000
_cell.angle_alpha   90.00
_cell.angle_beta   90.00
_cell.angle_gamma   90.00
#
_symmetry.space_group_name_H-M   'P 1'
#
loop_
_entity.id
_entity.type
_entity.pdbx_description
1 polymer ?
#
loop_
_entity_poly.entity_id
_entity_poly.type
_entity_poly.pdbx_seq_one_letter_code
_entity_poly.pdbx_strand_id
1 'polypeptide(L)'
;MKTMAGTTSEPLEVLQPEERARHNEAFAELGRGVQAALETYANVHRGSGHNSLASTHLYEQAREIVLDDLGLDQDRHTVIFCSPRRAELLQARFGRMRCHTVSSRDIGLPLGLRAVAVARNALPAGAPLQPGGGTARLVSHGWVIWARGADKFEAGTPAVVNVIAFARALQLIRQFGKDAFLAANTERQTAADILYHDELEKFSGRELLDALRPTLIGQRVPVPTLAGTRSFINLDNGASTPTFTPIWNAVCQAWRLPEQVQREIVREVKSICAGVLGAPPADYDVIFTSNTTEAINLAAESLGGETKNGIRPVVVNTILEHNSNELPWRRLPGVALIRFPADDEGFLDLNALEALLRAYNQEGRHGRKRIRLVAVSGASNVLGVFNDLAEISRIVHRYGARLLVDAAQLIAHRKVEMAACGIDYLAFSAHKAYAPFGTGALVVRKGLLQFSSAELVRCRDD
;
A
#
# COMPACT_ATOMS: atom_id res chain seq x y z
N MET A 1 -39.21 -12.80 37.67
CA MET A 1 -38.77 -14.14 37.25
C MET A 1 -38.38 -14.09 35.77
N LYS A 2 -37.13 -13.72 35.48
CA LYS A 2 -36.30 -14.10 34.32
C LYS A 2 -34.96 -13.37 34.49
N THR A 3 -33.97 -14.18 34.80
CA THR A 3 -32.60 -13.85 35.21
C THR A 3 -31.79 -13.25 34.07
N MET A 4 -30.96 -12.26 34.38
CA MET A 4 -29.86 -11.81 33.53
C MET A 4 -28.87 -12.96 33.38
N ALA A 5 -28.63 -13.41 32.15
CA ALA A 5 -27.51 -14.29 31.84
C ALA A 5 -26.25 -13.42 31.70
N GLY A 6 -25.38 -13.53 32.70
CA GLY A 6 -24.04 -12.95 32.65
C GLY A 6 -23.23 -13.60 31.53
N THR A 7 -22.56 -12.77 30.75
CA THR A 7 -21.46 -13.18 29.87
C THR A 7 -20.30 -13.62 30.75
N THR A 8 -20.18 -14.92 30.97
CA THR A 8 -18.97 -15.54 31.52
C THR A 8 -17.85 -15.33 30.50
N SER A 9 -16.88 -14.48 30.83
CA SER A 9 -15.58 -14.48 30.17
C SER A 9 -14.94 -15.85 30.44
N GLU A 10 -14.87 -16.71 29.43
CA GLU A 10 -14.07 -17.92 29.52
C GLU A 10 -12.62 -17.53 29.86
N PRO A 11 -11.97 -18.20 30.82
CA PRO A 11 -10.58 -17.94 31.12
C PRO A 11 -9.73 -18.33 29.90
N LEU A 12 -8.92 -17.39 29.41
CA LEU A 12 -7.87 -17.64 28.42
C LEU A 12 -7.07 -18.88 28.85
N GLU A 13 -7.20 -19.98 28.11
CA GLU A 13 -6.43 -21.20 28.36
C GLU A 13 -4.95 -20.86 28.36
N VAL A 14 -4.30 -21.03 29.51
CA VAL A 14 -2.86 -20.83 29.63
C VAL A 14 -2.18 -21.99 28.93
N LEU A 15 -1.60 -21.72 27.76
CA LEU A 15 -0.83 -22.71 26.99
C LEU A 15 0.19 -23.43 27.87
N GLN A 16 0.35 -24.74 27.64
CA GLN A 16 1.37 -25.51 28.34
C GLN A 16 2.77 -24.93 28.05
N PRO A 17 3.73 -25.01 28.99
CA PRO A 17 5.06 -24.43 28.82
C PRO A 17 5.78 -24.88 27.54
N GLU A 18 5.64 -26.15 27.16
CA GLU A 18 6.25 -26.73 25.96
C GLU A 18 5.61 -26.19 24.68
N GLU A 19 4.28 -26.06 24.65
CA GLU A 19 3.56 -25.48 23.51
C GLU A 19 3.95 -24.01 23.33
N ARG A 20 4.00 -23.25 24.42
CA ARG A 20 4.46 -21.85 24.42
C ARG A 20 5.88 -21.72 23.87
N ALA A 21 6.79 -22.61 24.28
CA ALA A 21 8.17 -22.61 23.77
C ALA A 21 8.21 -22.85 22.26
N ARG A 22 7.42 -23.82 21.75
CA ARG A 22 7.28 -24.12 20.32
C ARG A 22 6.78 -22.92 19.51
N HIS A 23 5.73 -22.23 19.97
CA HIS A 23 5.23 -21.02 19.30
C HIS A 23 6.27 -19.90 19.32
N ASN A 24 6.95 -19.71 20.45
CA ASN A 24 7.98 -18.70 20.58
C ASN A 24 9.14 -18.93 19.61
N GLU A 25 9.57 -20.17 19.45
CA GLU A 25 10.61 -20.56 18.50
C GLU A 25 10.16 -20.36 17.05
N ALA A 26 8.93 -20.74 16.70
CA ALA A 26 8.38 -20.52 15.36
C ALA A 26 8.38 -19.02 14.97
N PHE A 27 7.92 -18.12 15.85
CA PHE A 27 7.98 -16.68 15.62
C PHE A 27 9.42 -16.16 15.52
N ALA A 28 10.34 -16.69 16.34
CA ALA A 28 11.75 -16.28 16.30
C ALA A 28 12.43 -16.71 14.98
N GLU A 29 12.15 -17.92 14.50
CA GLU A 29 12.60 -18.41 13.19
C GLU A 29 12.02 -17.62 12.02
N LEU A 30 10.74 -17.25 12.10
CA LEU A 30 10.10 -16.36 11.13
C LEU A 30 10.80 -15.00 11.09
N GLY A 31 11.02 -14.39 12.27
CA GLY A 31 11.73 -13.12 12.40
C GLY A 31 13.14 -13.17 11.82
N ARG A 32 13.94 -14.20 12.15
CA ARG A 32 15.29 -14.39 11.58
C ARG A 32 15.26 -14.50 10.06
N GLY A 33 14.34 -15.30 9.50
CA GLY A 33 14.23 -15.50 8.06
C GLY A 33 13.87 -14.22 7.30
N VAL A 34 12.93 -13.43 7.83
CA VAL A 34 12.53 -12.17 7.20
C VAL A 34 13.60 -11.08 7.38
N GLN A 35 14.27 -11.03 8.53
CA GLN A 35 15.37 -10.09 8.74
C GLN A 35 16.51 -10.30 7.74
N ALA A 36 16.87 -11.56 7.44
CA ALA A 36 17.86 -11.87 6.42
C ALA A 36 17.45 -11.37 5.02
N ALA A 37 16.16 -11.48 4.68
CA ALA A 37 15.64 -10.91 3.43
C ALA A 37 15.68 -9.37 3.42
N LEU A 38 15.45 -8.71 4.56
CA LEU A 38 15.53 -7.25 4.70
C LEU A 38 16.93 -6.69 4.44
N GLU A 39 17.99 -7.46 4.69
CA GLU A 39 19.38 -7.04 4.41
C GLU A 39 19.64 -6.80 2.92
N THR A 40 18.95 -7.54 2.06
CA THR A 40 19.06 -7.43 0.59
C THR A 40 17.77 -6.92 -0.05
N TYR A 41 16.91 -6.28 0.75
CA TYR A 41 15.62 -5.81 0.27
C TYR A 41 15.76 -4.66 -0.74
N ALA A 42 14.98 -4.75 -1.81
CA ALA A 42 14.60 -3.66 -2.69
C ALA A 42 13.23 -3.97 -3.29
N ASN A 43 12.34 -2.97 -3.32
CA ASN A 43 10.97 -3.16 -3.81
C ASN A 43 10.80 -2.92 -5.32
N VAL A 44 11.91 -2.73 -6.05
CA VAL A 44 11.89 -2.81 -7.51
C VAL A 44 11.80 -4.30 -7.88
N HIS A 45 10.59 -4.84 -7.97
CA HIS A 45 10.43 -6.19 -8.50
C HIS A 45 10.91 -6.22 -9.95
N ARG A 46 11.87 -7.09 -10.25
CA ARG A 46 12.52 -7.31 -11.56
C ARG A 46 13.33 -6.13 -12.10
N GLY A 47 13.93 -5.35 -11.21
CA GLY A 47 15.01 -4.43 -11.54
C GLY A 47 16.34 -5.16 -11.77
N SER A 48 17.31 -4.42 -12.31
CA SER A 48 18.64 -4.95 -12.64
C SER A 48 19.65 -4.87 -11.49
N GLY A 49 19.31 -4.17 -10.41
CA GLY A 49 20.19 -4.01 -9.24
C GLY A 49 20.30 -5.30 -8.41
N HIS A 50 21.41 -5.48 -7.69
CA HIS A 50 21.67 -6.70 -6.89
C HIS A 50 20.53 -7.03 -5.90
N ASN A 51 20.17 -6.09 -5.03
CA ASN A 51 19.08 -6.27 -4.06
C ASN A 51 17.73 -6.52 -4.72
N SER A 52 17.50 -5.90 -5.89
CA SER A 52 16.29 -6.09 -6.67
C SER A 52 16.20 -7.53 -7.22
N LEU A 53 17.30 -8.08 -7.73
CA LEU A 53 17.38 -9.49 -8.15
C LEU A 53 17.14 -10.45 -6.97
N ALA A 54 17.76 -10.18 -5.81
CA ALA A 54 17.57 -10.99 -4.61
C ALA A 54 16.10 -10.98 -4.14
N SER A 55 15.52 -9.79 -4.01
CA SER A 55 14.12 -9.62 -3.60
C SER A 55 13.14 -10.24 -4.60
N THR A 56 13.42 -10.11 -5.90
CA THR A 56 12.63 -10.73 -6.97
C THR A 56 12.66 -12.24 -6.88
N HIS A 57 13.85 -12.82 -6.65
CA HIS A 57 14.01 -14.26 -6.52
C HIS A 57 13.20 -14.81 -5.35
N LEU A 58 13.32 -14.20 -4.16
CA LEU A 58 12.56 -14.60 -2.98
C LEU A 58 11.04 -14.45 -3.19
N TYR A 59 10.61 -13.41 -3.90
CA TYR A 59 9.20 -13.19 -4.23
C TYR A 59 8.62 -14.23 -5.19
N GLU A 60 9.36 -14.63 -6.23
CA GLU A 60 8.91 -15.68 -7.14
C GLU A 60 8.97 -17.07 -6.48
N GLN A 61 9.98 -17.35 -5.64
CA GLN A 61 10.03 -18.55 -4.80
C GLN A 61 8.82 -18.65 -3.86
N ALA A 62 8.34 -17.52 -3.34
CA ALA A 62 7.12 -17.50 -2.54
C ALA A 62 5.89 -18.00 -3.32
N ARG A 63 5.81 -17.77 -4.65
CA ARG A 63 4.73 -18.34 -5.47
C ARG A 63 4.83 -19.86 -5.54
N GLU A 64 6.04 -20.39 -5.73
CA GLU A 64 6.29 -21.83 -5.79
C GLU A 64 5.90 -22.50 -4.47
N ILE A 65 6.31 -21.92 -3.33
CA ILE A 65 5.96 -22.41 -1.99
C ILE A 65 4.44 -22.46 -1.78
N VAL A 66 3.72 -21.41 -2.20
CA VAL A 66 2.26 -21.37 -2.08
C VAL A 66 1.59 -22.42 -2.98
N LEU A 67 2.09 -22.62 -4.20
CA LEU A 67 1.54 -23.63 -5.10
C LEU A 67 1.78 -25.05 -4.57
N ASP A 68 2.97 -25.32 -4.04
CA ASP A 68 3.30 -26.59 -3.39
C ASP A 68 2.41 -26.84 -2.17
N ASP A 69 2.19 -25.83 -1.32
CA ASP A 69 1.27 -25.93 -0.18
C ASP A 69 -0.17 -26.23 -0.59
N LEU A 70 -0.60 -25.72 -1.74
CA LEU A 70 -1.91 -25.99 -2.33
C LEU A 70 -1.98 -27.29 -3.15
N GLY A 71 -0.85 -27.99 -3.35
CA GLY A 71 -0.76 -29.16 -4.22
C GLY A 71 -1.04 -28.85 -5.69
N LEU A 72 -0.71 -27.64 -6.16
CA LEU A 72 -0.95 -27.16 -7.51
C LEU A 72 0.32 -27.17 -8.36
N ASP A 73 0.17 -27.56 -9.63
CA ASP A 73 1.24 -27.59 -10.62
C ASP A 73 1.68 -26.17 -11.03
N GLN A 74 2.98 -25.88 -10.93
CA GLN A 74 3.59 -24.57 -11.22
C GLN A 74 3.61 -24.17 -12.70
N ASP A 75 3.59 -25.13 -13.62
CA ASP A 75 3.56 -24.89 -15.06
C ASP A 75 2.14 -24.52 -15.51
N ARG A 76 1.12 -25.04 -14.81
CA ARG A 76 -0.30 -24.80 -15.11
C ARG A 76 -0.92 -23.67 -14.30
N HIS A 77 -0.38 -23.37 -13.12
CA HIS A 77 -0.93 -22.37 -12.21
C HIS A 77 0.04 -21.23 -11.95
N THR A 78 -0.50 -20.12 -11.49
CA THR A 78 0.26 -19.01 -10.94
C THR A 78 -0.47 -18.45 -9.74
N VAL A 79 0.24 -17.73 -8.88
CA VAL A 79 -0.31 -17.08 -7.70
C VAL A 79 -0.37 -15.58 -7.98
N ILE A 80 -1.41 -14.91 -7.51
CA ILE A 80 -1.49 -13.45 -7.46
C ILE A 80 -1.51 -13.04 -5.99
N PHE A 81 -0.52 -12.28 -5.56
CA PHE A 81 -0.44 -11.72 -4.21
C PHE A 81 -1.13 -10.37 -4.17
N CYS A 82 -2.09 -10.22 -3.26
CA CYS A 82 -2.90 -9.00 -3.22
C CYS A 82 -3.56 -8.75 -1.85
N SER A 83 -4.16 -7.56 -1.71
CA SER A 83 -4.96 -7.19 -0.55
C SER A 83 -6.24 -8.05 -0.46
N PRO A 84 -6.88 -8.13 0.73
CA PRO A 84 -8.17 -8.77 0.90
C PRO A 84 -9.22 -8.32 -0.12
N ARG A 85 -9.38 -7.00 -0.27
CA ARG A 85 -10.33 -6.39 -1.22
C ARG A 85 -10.04 -6.80 -2.66
N ARG A 86 -8.78 -6.74 -3.10
CA ARG A 86 -8.44 -7.11 -4.48
C ARG A 86 -8.65 -8.60 -4.73
N ALA A 87 -8.38 -9.47 -3.76
CA ALA A 87 -8.66 -10.89 -3.89
C ALA A 87 -10.15 -11.15 -4.15
N GLU A 88 -11.05 -10.47 -3.44
CA GLU A 88 -12.50 -10.61 -3.65
C GLU A 88 -12.92 -10.19 -5.06
N LEU A 89 -12.37 -9.08 -5.54
CA LEU A 89 -12.61 -8.62 -6.90
C LEU A 89 -12.09 -9.61 -7.96
N LEU A 90 -10.91 -10.20 -7.74
CA LEU A 90 -10.34 -11.21 -8.62
C LEU A 90 -11.16 -12.51 -8.59
N GLN A 91 -11.60 -12.96 -7.42
CA GLN A 91 -12.47 -14.13 -7.27
C GLN A 91 -13.82 -13.93 -7.96
N ALA A 92 -14.41 -12.74 -7.87
CA ALA A 92 -15.63 -12.39 -8.57
C ALA A 92 -15.43 -12.42 -10.10
N ARG A 93 -14.26 -11.99 -10.59
CA ARG A 93 -13.93 -11.96 -12.02
C ARG A 93 -13.56 -13.33 -12.60
N PHE A 94 -12.79 -14.13 -11.88
CA PHE A 94 -12.34 -15.46 -12.33
C PHE A 94 -13.40 -16.54 -12.12
N GLY A 95 -14.32 -16.32 -11.17
CA GLY A 95 -15.26 -17.32 -10.68
C GLY A 95 -14.65 -18.13 -9.54
N ARG A 96 -15.35 -18.18 -8.39
CA ARG A 96 -14.84 -18.77 -7.13
C ARG A 96 -14.34 -20.22 -7.26
N MET A 97 -14.93 -21.00 -8.17
CA MET A 97 -14.57 -22.40 -8.42
C MET A 97 -13.28 -22.58 -9.24
N ARG A 98 -12.70 -21.50 -9.78
CA ARG A 98 -11.52 -21.55 -10.65
C ARG A 98 -10.26 -21.00 -9.99
N CYS A 99 -10.35 -20.61 -8.72
CA CYS A 99 -9.24 -20.07 -7.95
C CYS A 99 -9.18 -20.70 -6.56
N HIS A 100 -7.97 -20.97 -6.10
CA HIS A 100 -7.70 -21.32 -4.71
C HIS A 100 -7.18 -20.07 -4.01
N THR A 101 -7.57 -19.84 -2.76
CA THR A 101 -7.14 -18.65 -2.03
C THR A 101 -6.70 -19.05 -0.64
N VAL A 102 -5.52 -18.57 -0.24
CA VAL A 102 -4.98 -18.70 1.11
C VAL A 102 -4.73 -17.32 1.66
N SER A 103 -5.16 -17.07 2.89
CA SER A 103 -4.94 -15.82 3.60
C SER A 103 -3.81 -15.99 4.62
N SER A 104 -2.99 -14.95 4.78
CA SER A 104 -2.07 -14.84 5.93
C SER A 104 -2.80 -14.97 7.28
N ARG A 105 -4.06 -14.56 7.34
CA ARG A 105 -4.91 -14.73 8.52
C ARG A 105 -5.25 -16.19 8.82
N ASP A 106 -5.38 -17.04 7.80
CA ASP A 106 -5.72 -18.46 7.97
C ASP A 106 -4.60 -19.21 8.69
N ILE A 107 -3.38 -18.68 8.65
CA ILE A 107 -2.21 -19.20 9.34
C ILE A 107 -1.83 -18.37 10.57
N GLY A 108 -2.70 -17.47 11.06
CA GLY A 108 -2.50 -16.72 12.31
C GLY A 108 -1.65 -15.46 12.20
N LEU A 109 -1.28 -15.00 11.00
CA LEU A 109 -0.40 -13.83 10.84
C LEU A 109 -1.14 -12.60 10.28
N PRO A 110 -0.98 -11.41 10.89
CA PRO A 110 -1.64 -10.18 10.44
C PRO A 110 -0.84 -9.48 9.32
N LEU A 111 -0.58 -10.18 8.21
CA LEU A 111 0.22 -9.62 7.11
C LEU A 111 -0.58 -8.83 6.08
N GLY A 112 -1.91 -8.80 6.19
CA GLY A 112 -2.78 -8.12 5.22
C GLY A 112 -2.69 -8.68 3.79
N LEU A 113 -2.27 -9.94 3.65
CA LEU A 113 -1.96 -10.58 2.38
C LEU A 113 -2.91 -11.75 2.10
N ARG A 114 -3.39 -11.83 0.85
CA ARG A 114 -4.01 -13.02 0.27
C ARG A 114 -3.24 -13.47 -0.97
N ALA A 115 -3.10 -14.79 -1.11
CA ALA A 115 -2.53 -15.45 -2.27
C ALA A 115 -3.65 -16.13 -3.06
N VAL A 116 -3.90 -15.66 -4.29
CA VAL A 116 -4.94 -16.20 -5.19
C VAL A 116 -4.26 -17.04 -6.26
N ALA A 117 -4.29 -18.36 -6.10
CA ALA A 117 -3.80 -19.30 -7.09
C ALA A 117 -4.85 -19.55 -8.18
N VAL A 118 -4.45 -19.45 -9.44
CA VAL A 118 -5.33 -19.55 -10.61
C VAL A 118 -4.60 -20.21 -11.78
N ALA A 119 -5.35 -20.95 -12.60
CA ALA A 119 -4.79 -21.53 -13.82
C ALA A 119 -4.32 -20.42 -14.79
N ARG A 120 -3.14 -20.58 -15.39
CA ARG A 120 -2.54 -19.57 -16.27
C ARG A 120 -3.42 -19.26 -17.49
N ASN A 121 -4.14 -20.25 -18.01
CA ASN A 121 -5.06 -20.10 -19.14
C ASN A 121 -6.40 -19.44 -18.76
N ALA A 122 -6.71 -19.32 -17.47
CA ALA A 122 -7.91 -18.64 -16.98
C ALA A 122 -7.69 -17.13 -16.78
N LEU A 123 -6.45 -16.65 -16.87
CA LEU A 123 -6.15 -15.22 -16.75
C LEU A 123 -6.74 -14.45 -17.96
N PRO A 124 -7.61 -13.47 -17.72
CA PRO A 124 -8.28 -12.76 -18.80
C PRO A 124 -7.27 -11.94 -19.63
N ALA A 125 -7.51 -11.88 -20.94
CA ALA A 125 -6.80 -10.98 -21.83
C ALA A 125 -7.22 -9.51 -21.59
N GLY A 126 -6.44 -8.56 -22.12
CA GLY A 126 -6.74 -7.14 -22.03
C GLY A 126 -6.33 -6.50 -20.70
N ALA A 127 -6.99 -5.38 -20.37
CA ALA A 127 -6.64 -4.51 -19.25
C ALA A 127 -6.91 -5.16 -17.88
N PRO A 128 -6.07 -4.85 -16.87
CA PRO A 128 -6.31 -5.28 -15.50
C PRO A 128 -7.55 -4.60 -14.91
N LEU A 129 -8.06 -5.16 -13.83
CA LEU A 129 -9.19 -4.57 -13.10
C LEU A 129 -8.78 -3.25 -12.43
N GLN A 130 -7.64 -3.27 -11.76
CA GLN A 130 -7.04 -2.10 -11.13
C GLN A 130 -5.70 -1.83 -11.84
N PRO A 131 -5.63 -0.84 -12.74
CA PRO A 131 -4.38 -0.48 -13.41
C PRO A 131 -3.50 0.43 -12.57
N GLY A 132 -2.23 0.54 -12.94
CA GLY A 132 -1.26 1.43 -12.29
C GLY A 132 0.17 0.95 -12.46
N GLY A 133 1.04 1.34 -11.52
CA GLY A 133 2.42 0.86 -11.46
C GLY A 133 2.47 -0.68 -11.43
N GLY A 134 3.49 -1.29 -12.03
CA GLY A 134 3.65 -2.75 -12.11
C GLY A 134 2.74 -3.46 -13.12
N THR A 135 1.54 -2.93 -13.40
CA THR A 135 0.56 -3.62 -14.28
C THR A 135 0.81 -3.41 -15.78
N ALA A 136 1.64 -2.44 -16.15
CA ALA A 136 1.95 -2.08 -17.53
C ALA A 136 3.44 -2.31 -17.85
N ARG A 137 3.71 -2.79 -19.06
CA ARG A 137 5.08 -2.92 -19.61
C ARG A 137 5.52 -1.65 -20.32
N LEU A 138 4.60 -1.06 -21.10
CA LEU A 138 4.84 0.17 -21.84
C LEU A 138 3.57 1.01 -21.83
N VAL A 139 3.73 2.30 -21.56
CA VAL A 139 2.65 3.29 -21.56
C VAL A 139 3.03 4.35 -22.58
N SER A 140 2.12 4.63 -23.51
CA SER A 140 2.22 5.72 -24.47
C SER A 140 1.04 6.68 -24.30
N HIS A 141 1.00 7.74 -25.09
CA HIS A 141 -0.09 8.72 -25.05
C HIS A 141 -1.45 8.09 -25.38
N GLY A 142 -1.52 7.25 -26.43
CA GLY A 142 -2.78 6.66 -26.92
C GLY A 142 -3.01 5.20 -26.57
N TRP A 143 -1.99 4.48 -26.10
CA TRP A 143 -2.06 3.03 -25.89
C TRP A 143 -1.27 2.58 -24.66
N VAL A 144 -1.57 1.36 -24.21
CA VAL A 144 -0.90 0.71 -23.07
C VAL A 144 -0.69 -0.76 -23.43
N ILE A 145 0.56 -1.23 -23.27
CA ILE A 145 0.88 -2.65 -23.31
C ILE A 145 0.94 -3.14 -21.87
N TRP A 146 0.00 -3.99 -21.51
CA TRP A 146 -0.12 -4.54 -20.16
C TRP A 146 0.94 -5.61 -19.88
N ALA A 147 1.24 -5.80 -18.60
CA ALA A 147 2.01 -6.93 -18.10
C ALA A 147 1.34 -8.27 -18.41
N ARG A 148 2.09 -9.35 -18.26
CA ARG A 148 1.64 -10.71 -18.52
C ARG A 148 1.49 -11.47 -17.20
N GLY A 149 0.76 -12.58 -17.23
CA GLY A 149 0.64 -13.45 -16.06
C GLY A 149 0.05 -12.73 -14.83
N ALA A 150 0.59 -13.07 -13.66
CA ALA A 150 0.15 -12.56 -12.37
C ALA A 150 0.39 -11.05 -12.20
N ASP A 151 1.52 -10.53 -12.69
CA ASP A 151 1.92 -9.12 -12.45
C ASP A 151 0.89 -8.11 -12.94
N LYS A 152 0.15 -8.47 -14.00
CA LYS A 152 -0.95 -7.64 -14.50
C LYS A 152 -2.00 -7.37 -13.42
N PHE A 153 -2.14 -8.25 -12.44
CA PHE A 153 -3.14 -8.17 -11.36
C PHE A 153 -2.54 -7.72 -10.02
N GLU A 154 -1.24 -7.45 -9.96
CA GLU A 154 -0.53 -6.99 -8.76
C GLU A 154 -0.25 -5.50 -8.86
N ALA A 155 -1.33 -4.70 -8.84
CA ALA A 155 -1.22 -3.27 -9.05
C ALA A 155 -0.47 -2.55 -7.92
N GLY A 156 0.45 -1.69 -8.35
CA GLY A 156 1.38 -0.93 -7.52
C GLY A 156 2.61 -1.73 -7.15
N THR A 157 3.35 -1.22 -6.17
CA THR A 157 4.50 -1.94 -5.64
C THR A 157 4.02 -3.14 -4.83
N PRO A 158 4.52 -4.36 -5.09
CA PRO A 158 4.14 -5.54 -4.33
C PRO A 158 4.53 -5.44 -2.86
N ALA A 159 3.81 -6.18 -2.00
CA ALA A 159 4.10 -6.31 -0.58
C ALA A 159 5.23 -7.34 -0.35
N VAL A 160 6.42 -7.10 -0.94
CA VAL A 160 7.50 -8.11 -1.03
C VAL A 160 7.86 -8.72 0.33
N VAL A 161 8.05 -7.89 1.36
CA VAL A 161 8.41 -8.40 2.71
C VAL A 161 7.28 -9.26 3.29
N ASN A 162 6.03 -8.84 3.13
CA ASN A 162 4.87 -9.59 3.60
C ASN A 162 4.73 -10.94 2.87
N VAL A 163 5.03 -10.98 1.57
CA VAL A 163 5.02 -12.20 0.76
C VAL A 163 6.12 -13.17 1.20
N ILE A 164 7.33 -12.65 1.45
CA ILE A 164 8.45 -13.47 1.97
C ILE A 164 8.12 -14.01 3.37
N ALA A 165 7.56 -13.18 4.25
CA ALA A 165 7.11 -13.60 5.58
C ALA A 165 6.03 -14.69 5.49
N PHE A 166 5.05 -14.51 4.59
CA PHE A 166 3.98 -15.49 4.38
C PHE A 166 4.52 -16.84 3.88
N ALA A 167 5.40 -16.84 2.88
CA ALA A 167 6.01 -18.07 2.37
C ALA A 167 6.89 -18.76 3.42
N ARG A 168 7.69 -18.00 4.17
CA ARG A 168 8.50 -18.55 5.27
C ARG A 168 7.61 -19.16 6.35
N ALA A 169 6.48 -18.53 6.68
CA ALA A 169 5.53 -19.06 7.64
C ALA A 169 4.91 -20.39 7.18
N LEU A 170 4.54 -20.52 5.90
CA LEU A 170 4.04 -21.80 5.34
C LEU A 170 5.06 -22.93 5.47
N GLN A 171 6.35 -22.65 5.25
CA GLN A 171 7.41 -23.62 5.47
C GLN A 171 7.55 -24.00 6.94
N LEU A 172 7.52 -23.03 7.85
CA LEU A 172 7.65 -23.25 9.29
C LEU A 172 6.47 -24.03 9.87
N ILE A 173 5.26 -23.85 9.34
CA ILE A 173 4.08 -24.64 9.72
C ILE A 173 4.30 -26.14 9.50
N ARG A 174 5.05 -26.54 8.47
CA ARG A 174 5.38 -27.95 8.23
C ARG A 174 6.31 -28.53 9.30
N GLN A 175 7.12 -27.68 9.92
CA GLN A 175 8.08 -28.05 10.97
C GLN A 175 7.47 -27.97 12.37
N PHE A 176 6.72 -26.91 12.67
CA PHE A 176 6.23 -26.57 14.01
C PHE A 176 4.74 -26.91 14.23
N GLY A 177 4.00 -27.25 13.18
CA GLY A 177 2.56 -27.54 13.23
C GLY A 177 1.69 -26.45 12.60
N LYS A 178 0.47 -26.80 12.18
CA LYS A 178 -0.50 -25.89 11.53
C LYS A 178 -0.95 -24.73 12.42
N ASP A 179 -0.85 -24.93 13.72
CA ASP A 179 -1.19 -23.97 14.76
C ASP A 179 -0.03 -23.07 15.17
N ALA A 180 1.17 -23.22 14.58
CA ALA A 180 2.41 -22.56 15.01
C ALA A 180 2.30 -21.04 15.24
N PHE A 181 1.41 -20.34 14.54
CA PHE A 181 1.18 -18.91 14.72
C PHE A 181 -0.26 -18.55 15.14
N LEU A 182 -1.12 -19.52 15.44
CA LEU A 182 -2.51 -19.27 15.89
C LEU A 182 -2.61 -18.93 17.38
N ALA A 183 -1.57 -19.22 18.16
CA ALA A 183 -1.55 -18.94 19.58
C ALA A 183 -1.09 -17.49 19.84
N ALA A 184 -1.98 -16.69 20.44
CA ALA A 184 -1.63 -15.33 20.86
C ALA A 184 -0.67 -15.38 22.05
N ASN A 185 0.33 -14.48 22.05
CA ASN A 185 1.16 -14.27 23.22
C ASN A 185 0.24 -13.92 24.41
N THR A 186 0.44 -14.59 25.55
CA THR A 186 -0.35 -14.34 26.78
C THR A 186 0.26 -13.23 27.65
N GLU A 187 1.38 -12.65 27.21
CA GLU A 187 1.94 -11.46 27.83
C GLU A 187 1.04 -10.25 27.57
N ARG A 188 0.79 -9.47 28.62
CA ARG A 188 -0.03 -8.24 28.58
C ARG A 188 0.75 -7.10 27.94
N GLN A 189 1.06 -7.21 26.65
CA GLN A 189 1.56 -6.08 25.87
C GLN A 189 0.38 -5.28 25.31
N THR A 190 0.47 -3.95 25.39
CA THR A 190 -0.54 -3.00 24.93
C THR A 190 -0.12 -2.33 23.62
N ALA A 191 -1.05 -1.64 22.96
CA ALA A 191 -0.72 -0.83 21.79
C ALA A 191 0.31 0.28 22.10
N ALA A 192 0.24 0.84 23.31
CA ALA A 192 1.15 1.90 23.73
C ALA A 192 2.60 1.41 23.89
N ASP A 193 2.78 0.18 24.39
CA ASP A 193 4.09 -0.48 24.54
C ASP A 193 4.85 -0.60 23.21
N ILE A 194 4.13 -0.66 22.09
CA ILE A 194 4.72 -0.80 20.76
C ILE A 194 4.89 0.56 20.07
N LEU A 195 3.92 1.46 20.22
CA LEU A 195 3.85 2.70 19.44
C LEU A 195 4.55 3.90 20.08
N TYR A 196 4.65 3.95 21.41
CA TYR A 196 5.08 5.16 22.15
C TYR A 196 6.22 4.90 23.13
N HIS A 197 6.81 3.70 23.11
CA HIS A 197 7.87 3.32 24.05
C HIS A 197 9.13 2.89 23.29
N ASP A 198 9.63 3.80 22.45
CA ASP A 198 10.95 3.66 21.82
C ASP A 198 12.00 4.57 22.48
N GLU A 199 13.27 4.15 22.42
CA GLU A 199 14.38 4.94 22.99
C GLU A 199 14.74 6.18 22.15
N LEU A 200 14.07 6.37 21.00
CA LEU A 200 14.36 7.39 20.01
C LEU A 200 13.49 8.65 20.17
N GLU A 201 12.36 8.60 20.87
CA GLU A 201 11.45 9.74 21.08
C GLU A 201 12.15 10.98 21.67
N LYS A 202 13.22 10.77 22.45
CA LYS A 202 14.02 11.84 23.06
C LYS A 202 14.91 12.58 22.05
N PHE A 203 15.12 12.05 20.85
CA PHE A 203 15.98 12.65 19.84
C PHE A 203 15.17 13.38 18.77
N SER A 204 15.75 14.44 18.21
CA SER A 204 15.17 15.13 17.06
C SER A 204 16.25 15.63 16.10
N GLY A 205 15.85 16.00 14.88
CA GLY A 205 16.76 16.56 13.88
C GLY A 205 17.99 15.68 13.63
N ARG A 206 19.19 16.26 13.79
CA ARG A 206 20.45 15.57 13.52
C ARG A 206 20.76 14.46 14.52
N GLU A 207 20.43 14.64 15.79
CA GLU A 207 20.67 13.63 16.83
C GLU A 207 19.89 12.35 16.55
N LEU A 208 18.63 12.50 16.11
CA LEU A 208 17.81 11.36 15.69
C LEU A 208 18.43 10.64 14.49
N LEU A 209 18.94 11.37 13.50
CA LEU A 209 19.61 10.77 12.33
C LEU A 209 20.87 10.00 12.73
N ASP A 210 21.67 10.53 13.66
CA ASP A 210 22.89 9.87 14.12
C ASP A 210 22.57 8.62 14.97
N ALA A 211 21.47 8.64 15.74
CA ALA A 211 20.96 7.47 16.47
C ALA A 211 20.36 6.40 15.55
N LEU A 212 19.65 6.79 14.48
CA LEU A 212 19.02 5.88 13.52
C LEU A 212 20.01 5.21 12.57
N ARG A 213 21.04 5.95 12.12
CA ARG A 213 22.02 5.47 11.12
C ARG A 213 22.61 4.08 11.42
N PRO A 214 23.05 3.74 12.64
CA PRO A 214 23.59 2.40 12.94
C PRO A 214 22.52 1.30 12.97
N THR A 215 21.23 1.64 13.03
CA THR A 215 20.13 0.68 13.05
C THR A 215 19.57 0.36 11.66
N LEU A 216 20.13 0.96 10.60
CA LEU A 216 19.69 0.73 9.23
C LEU A 216 19.98 -0.72 8.81
N ILE A 217 18.93 -1.48 8.52
CA ILE A 217 19.06 -2.87 8.09
C ILE A 217 19.63 -2.91 6.65
N GLY A 218 20.55 -3.84 6.40
CA GLY A 218 21.22 -3.98 5.09
C GLY A 218 22.34 -2.97 4.84
N GLN A 219 22.71 -2.17 5.85
CA GLN A 219 23.83 -1.25 5.73
C GLN A 219 25.14 -2.02 5.53
N ARG A 220 25.94 -1.59 4.54
CA ARG A 220 27.27 -2.16 4.22
C ARG A 220 27.28 -3.65 3.85
N VAL A 221 26.13 -4.20 3.46
CA VAL A 221 26.08 -5.58 2.93
C VAL A 221 27.08 -5.72 1.77
N PRO A 222 27.98 -6.72 1.83
CA PRO A 222 28.94 -6.95 0.76
C PRO A 222 28.23 -7.49 -0.48
N VAL A 223 28.43 -6.85 -1.63
CA VAL A 223 27.88 -7.28 -2.91
C VAL A 223 28.99 -7.54 -3.92
N PRO A 224 28.85 -8.58 -4.78
CA PRO A 224 29.82 -8.85 -5.83
C PRO A 224 29.75 -7.77 -6.91
N THR A 225 30.91 -7.26 -7.32
CA THR A 225 31.05 -6.33 -8.44
C THR A 225 32.16 -6.81 -9.39
N LEU A 226 32.27 -6.18 -10.56
CA LEU A 226 33.39 -6.44 -11.48
C LEU A 226 34.76 -6.14 -10.85
N ALA A 227 34.82 -5.29 -9.83
CA ALA A 227 36.03 -4.93 -9.10
C ALA A 227 36.17 -5.67 -7.75
N GLY A 228 35.55 -6.85 -7.64
CA GLY A 228 35.48 -7.65 -6.42
C GLY A 228 34.32 -7.25 -5.50
N THR A 229 34.32 -7.78 -4.28
CA THR A 229 33.27 -7.50 -3.29
C THR A 229 33.36 -6.06 -2.78
N ARG A 230 32.24 -5.34 -2.79
CA ARG A 230 32.15 -3.95 -2.31
C ARG A 230 30.96 -3.80 -1.37
N SER A 231 30.99 -2.80 -0.48
CA SER A 231 29.81 -2.46 0.31
C SER A 231 28.72 -1.88 -0.58
N PHE A 232 27.49 -2.37 -0.43
CA PHE A 232 26.33 -1.85 -1.13
C PHE A 232 26.02 -0.42 -0.69
N ILE A 233 25.70 0.44 -1.66
CA ILE A 233 25.24 1.81 -1.45
C ILE A 233 23.90 1.94 -2.17
N ASN A 234 22.82 2.14 -1.40
CA ASN A 234 21.49 2.31 -1.95
C ASN A 234 21.26 3.76 -2.39
N LEU A 235 21.16 4.00 -3.70
CA LEU A 235 20.81 5.29 -4.30
C LEU A 235 19.41 5.26 -4.95
N ASP A 236 18.59 4.27 -4.62
CA ASP A 236 17.27 4.02 -5.22
C ASP A 236 16.12 4.12 -4.20
N ASN A 237 16.28 4.99 -3.20
CA ASN A 237 15.25 5.20 -2.16
C ASN A 237 13.93 5.73 -2.73
N GLY A 238 13.96 6.40 -3.89
CA GLY A 238 12.76 6.82 -4.60
C GLY A 238 11.91 5.65 -5.10
N ALA A 239 12.49 4.49 -5.37
CA ALA A 239 11.72 3.28 -5.63
C ALA A 239 11.20 2.68 -4.32
N SER A 240 12.09 2.46 -3.35
CA SER A 240 11.75 1.99 -2.02
C SER A 240 12.90 2.24 -1.04
N THR A 241 12.53 2.60 0.19
CA THR A 241 13.47 2.76 1.29
C THR A 241 13.73 1.43 2.01
N PRO A 242 14.92 1.23 2.59
CA PRO A 242 15.16 0.19 3.61
C PRO A 242 14.37 0.51 4.89
N THR A 243 14.58 -0.28 5.95
CA THR A 243 14.00 -0.05 7.28
C THR A 243 15.07 0.05 8.37
N PHE A 244 14.63 0.44 9.56
CA PHE A 244 15.45 0.48 10.76
C PHE A 244 15.06 -0.66 11.71
N THR A 245 16.01 -1.16 12.49
CA THR A 245 15.78 -2.22 13.48
C THR A 245 14.62 -1.92 14.44
N PRO A 246 14.44 -0.70 14.99
CA PRO A 246 13.28 -0.40 15.85
C PRO A 246 11.93 -0.59 15.15
N ILE A 247 11.81 -0.16 13.90
CA ILE A 247 10.59 -0.35 13.09
C ILE A 247 10.35 -1.84 12.84
N TRP A 248 11.41 -2.59 12.52
CA TRP A 248 11.31 -4.04 12.32
C TRP A 248 10.88 -4.78 13.61
N ASN A 249 11.43 -4.39 14.76
CA ASN A 249 11.08 -4.96 16.05
C ASN A 249 9.60 -4.74 16.38
N ALA A 250 9.06 -3.54 16.11
CA ALA A 250 7.64 -3.23 16.30
C ALA A 250 6.74 -4.15 15.44
N VAL A 251 7.15 -4.42 14.19
CA VAL A 251 6.44 -5.37 13.30
C VAL A 251 6.46 -6.79 13.87
N CYS A 252 7.63 -7.28 14.30
CA CYS A 252 7.74 -8.61 14.91
C CYS A 252 6.90 -8.76 16.17
N GLN A 253 6.84 -7.73 17.02
CA GLN A 253 6.01 -7.73 18.22
C GLN A 253 4.53 -7.76 17.86
N ALA A 254 4.10 -6.93 16.90
CA ALA A 254 2.71 -6.87 16.46
C ALA A 254 2.18 -8.21 15.93
N TRP A 255 3.02 -9.03 15.28
CA TRP A 255 2.63 -10.36 14.81
C TRP A 255 2.20 -11.33 15.92
N ARG A 256 2.68 -11.12 17.14
CA ARG A 256 2.46 -12.03 18.29
C ARG A 256 1.26 -11.61 19.14
N LEU A 257 0.75 -10.41 18.92
CA LEU A 257 -0.30 -9.84 19.75
C LEU A 257 -1.68 -10.42 19.45
N PRO A 258 -2.57 -10.46 20.44
CA PRO A 258 -3.98 -10.77 20.21
C PRO A 258 -4.63 -9.79 19.22
N GLU A 259 -5.62 -10.28 18.46
CA GLU A 259 -6.34 -9.48 17.46
C GLU A 259 -6.94 -8.19 18.05
N GLN A 260 -7.41 -8.23 19.30
CA GLN A 260 -7.94 -7.05 19.97
C GLN A 260 -6.88 -5.93 20.06
N VAL A 261 -5.67 -6.26 20.47
CA VAL A 261 -4.56 -5.29 20.59
C VAL A 261 -4.10 -4.83 19.21
N GLN A 262 -4.07 -5.73 18.22
CA GLN A 262 -3.79 -5.36 16.82
C GLN A 262 -4.79 -4.32 16.29
N ARG A 263 -6.09 -4.46 16.59
CA ARG A 263 -7.11 -3.47 16.20
C ARG A 263 -6.93 -2.13 16.92
N GLU A 264 -6.50 -2.16 18.18
CA GLU A 264 -6.14 -0.93 18.93
C GLU A 264 -4.94 -0.23 18.29
N ILE A 265 -3.89 -0.97 17.93
CA ILE A 265 -2.74 -0.44 17.18
C ILE A 265 -3.20 0.21 15.88
N VAL A 266 -4.03 -0.46 15.08
CA VAL A 266 -4.54 0.11 13.82
C VAL A 266 -5.28 1.43 14.06
N ARG A 267 -6.09 1.53 15.12
CA ARG A 267 -6.82 2.76 15.48
C ARG A 267 -5.85 3.89 15.86
N GLU A 268 -4.85 3.59 16.68
CA GLU A 268 -3.84 4.56 17.09
C GLU A 268 -2.99 5.02 15.90
N VAL A 269 -2.52 4.10 15.05
CA VAL A 269 -1.74 4.44 13.85
C VAL A 269 -2.55 5.33 12.89
N LYS A 270 -3.87 5.15 12.77
CA LYS A 270 -4.71 6.09 12.01
C LYS A 270 -4.67 7.50 12.59
N SER A 271 -4.72 7.64 13.91
CA SER A 271 -4.58 8.92 14.59
C SER A 271 -3.20 9.54 14.36
N ILE A 272 -2.14 8.75 14.45
CA ILE A 272 -0.75 9.17 14.16
C ILE A 272 -0.64 9.66 12.71
N CYS A 273 -1.11 8.87 11.73
CA CYS A 273 -1.09 9.28 10.32
C CYS A 273 -1.87 10.58 10.08
N ALA A 274 -3.06 10.72 10.67
CA ALA A 274 -3.85 11.95 10.60
C ALA A 274 -3.10 13.15 11.17
N GLY A 275 -2.42 12.98 12.32
CA GLY A 275 -1.60 14.02 12.95
C GLY A 275 -0.38 14.42 12.11
N VAL A 276 0.37 13.44 11.58
CA VAL A 276 1.55 13.67 10.72
C VAL A 276 1.19 14.45 9.45
N LEU A 277 0.00 14.23 8.92
CA LEU A 277 -0.47 14.85 7.67
C LEU A 277 -1.28 16.13 7.88
N GLY A 278 -1.48 16.60 9.13
CA GLY A 278 -2.33 17.75 9.40
C GLY A 278 -3.77 17.56 8.89
N ALA A 279 -4.32 16.35 9.06
CA ALA A 279 -5.62 15.92 8.58
C ALA A 279 -6.53 15.56 9.77
N PRO A 280 -7.22 16.53 10.41
CA PRO A 280 -7.98 16.28 11.63
C PRO A 280 -8.97 15.12 11.48
N PRO A 281 -9.00 14.14 12.40
CA PRO A 281 -9.93 13.00 12.33
C PRO A 281 -11.41 13.39 12.34
N ALA A 282 -11.75 14.62 12.75
CA ALA A 282 -13.09 15.17 12.63
C ALA A 282 -13.51 15.33 11.16
N ASP A 283 -12.58 15.75 10.30
CA ASP A 283 -12.82 16.15 8.90
C ASP A 283 -12.34 15.13 7.87
N TYR A 284 -11.43 14.23 8.26
CA TYR A 284 -10.79 13.27 7.37
C TYR A 284 -10.98 11.82 7.87
N ASP A 285 -11.07 10.90 6.91
CA ASP A 285 -10.93 9.46 7.12
C ASP A 285 -9.54 9.00 6.69
N VAL A 286 -8.96 8.06 7.44
CA VAL A 286 -7.73 7.34 7.06
C VAL A 286 -8.08 5.90 6.73
N ILE A 287 -7.87 5.53 5.46
CA ILE A 287 -8.13 4.19 4.92
C ILE A 287 -6.79 3.56 4.56
N PHE A 288 -6.44 2.44 5.19
CA PHE A 288 -5.25 1.70 4.81
C PHE A 288 -5.49 0.94 3.50
N THR A 289 -4.45 0.89 2.69
CA THR A 289 -4.42 0.17 1.42
C THR A 289 -3.10 -0.59 1.31
N SER A 290 -2.94 -1.45 0.31
CA SER A 290 -1.66 -2.12 0.05
C SER A 290 -0.57 -1.14 -0.40
N ASN A 291 -0.95 -0.07 -1.11
CA ASN A 291 -0.05 0.96 -1.63
C ASN A 291 -0.84 2.17 -2.19
N THR A 292 -0.09 3.20 -2.63
CA THR A 292 -0.62 4.39 -3.32
C THR A 292 -1.49 4.04 -4.52
N THR A 293 -1.10 3.03 -5.31
CA THR A 293 -1.86 2.62 -6.50
C THR A 293 -3.24 2.11 -6.15
N GLU A 294 -3.37 1.31 -5.10
CA GLU A 294 -4.68 0.87 -4.62
C GLU A 294 -5.49 2.03 -4.04
N ALA A 295 -4.86 2.96 -3.31
CA ALA A 295 -5.52 4.17 -2.79
C ALA A 295 -6.10 5.04 -3.93
N ILE A 296 -5.35 5.22 -5.02
CA ILE A 296 -5.83 5.96 -6.18
C ILE A 296 -6.92 5.20 -6.94
N ASN A 297 -6.80 3.87 -7.09
CA ASN A 297 -7.87 3.07 -7.67
C ASN A 297 -9.16 3.15 -6.84
N LEU A 298 -9.06 3.16 -5.51
CA LEU A 298 -10.21 3.35 -4.62
C LEU A 298 -10.88 4.73 -4.85
N ALA A 299 -10.08 5.79 -4.99
CA ALA A 299 -10.60 7.11 -5.33
C ALA A 299 -11.26 7.14 -6.73
N ALA A 300 -10.69 6.46 -7.72
CA ALA A 300 -11.24 6.33 -9.06
C ALA A 300 -12.56 5.56 -9.09
N GLU A 301 -12.65 4.43 -8.38
CA GLU A 301 -13.89 3.65 -8.21
C GLU A 301 -15.01 4.53 -7.63
N SER A 302 -14.69 5.31 -6.58
CA SER A 302 -15.63 6.27 -5.97
C SER A 302 -16.09 7.33 -6.97
N LEU A 303 -15.17 7.93 -7.75
CA LEU A 303 -15.52 8.97 -8.72
C LEU A 303 -16.44 8.44 -9.84
N GLY A 304 -16.27 7.18 -10.25
CA GLY A 304 -17.12 6.53 -11.24
C GLY A 304 -18.61 6.55 -10.86
N GLY A 305 -18.93 6.56 -9.56
CA GLY A 305 -20.29 6.69 -9.03
C GLY A 305 -20.98 8.02 -9.40
N GLU A 306 -20.23 9.11 -9.61
CA GLU A 306 -20.79 10.44 -9.90
C GLU A 306 -21.40 10.56 -11.32
N THR A 307 -21.10 9.61 -12.21
CA THR A 307 -21.63 9.57 -13.59
C THR A 307 -23.17 9.46 -13.64
N LYS A 308 -23.81 9.07 -12.53
CA LYS A 308 -25.27 8.89 -12.41
C LYS A 308 -26.06 10.21 -12.35
N ASN A 309 -25.39 11.36 -12.17
CA ASN A 309 -26.05 12.65 -11.95
C ASN A 309 -26.26 13.49 -13.25
N GLY A 310 -26.15 12.89 -14.43
CA GLY A 310 -26.28 13.59 -15.71
C GLY A 310 -25.13 14.55 -16.05
N ILE A 311 -24.12 14.63 -15.19
CA ILE A 311 -22.81 15.27 -15.41
C ILE A 311 -21.86 14.21 -15.96
N ARG A 312 -20.97 14.58 -16.89
CA ARG A 312 -19.87 13.73 -17.35
C ARG A 312 -18.57 14.17 -16.64
N PRO A 313 -18.06 13.41 -15.65
CA PRO A 313 -16.87 13.80 -14.93
C PRO A 313 -15.64 13.88 -15.84
N VAL A 314 -14.80 14.87 -15.56
CA VAL A 314 -13.48 15.05 -16.16
C VAL A 314 -12.46 15.08 -15.03
N VAL A 315 -11.39 14.29 -15.18
CA VAL A 315 -10.20 14.33 -14.34
C VAL A 315 -9.12 15.09 -15.09
N VAL A 316 -8.44 16.00 -14.42
CA VAL A 316 -7.21 16.62 -14.91
C VAL A 316 -6.04 16.02 -14.15
N ASN A 317 -5.02 15.57 -14.84
CA ASN A 317 -3.73 15.22 -14.27
C ASN A 317 -2.60 15.84 -15.09
N THR A 318 -1.34 15.65 -14.73
CA THR A 318 -0.20 16.18 -15.50
C THR A 318 0.43 15.12 -16.41
N ILE A 319 1.26 15.53 -17.37
CA ILE A 319 2.10 14.60 -18.15
C ILE A 319 3.22 13.94 -17.33
N LEU A 320 3.49 14.46 -16.12
CA LEU A 320 4.55 14.00 -15.23
C LEU A 320 4.08 12.97 -14.20
N GLU A 321 2.79 12.65 -14.19
CA GLU A 321 2.24 11.73 -13.22
C GLU A 321 2.83 10.32 -13.36
N HIS A 322 3.11 9.71 -12.22
CA HIS A 322 3.39 8.29 -12.18
C HIS A 322 2.21 7.49 -12.76
N ASN A 323 2.47 6.34 -13.38
CA ASN A 323 1.43 5.49 -13.98
C ASN A 323 0.28 5.13 -13.01
N SER A 324 0.55 5.13 -11.70
CA SER A 324 -0.48 4.91 -10.67
C SER A 324 -1.46 6.06 -10.51
N ASN A 325 -1.06 7.29 -10.86
CA ASN A 325 -1.91 8.48 -10.87
C ASN A 325 -2.35 8.88 -12.30
N GLU A 326 -2.33 7.93 -13.24
CA GLU A 326 -2.70 8.15 -14.64
C GLU A 326 -3.64 7.06 -15.15
N LEU A 327 -3.20 5.80 -15.08
CA LEU A 327 -3.90 4.68 -15.67
C LEU A 327 -5.29 4.40 -15.06
N PRO A 328 -5.53 4.58 -13.74
CA PRO A 328 -6.86 4.44 -13.17
C PRO A 328 -7.89 5.38 -13.83
N TRP A 329 -7.51 6.63 -14.06
CA TRP A 329 -8.37 7.65 -14.65
C TRP A 329 -8.63 7.37 -16.14
N ARG A 330 -7.59 6.97 -16.89
CA ARG A 330 -7.67 6.69 -18.33
C ARG A 330 -8.69 5.58 -18.66
N ARG A 331 -8.92 4.65 -17.73
CA ARG A 331 -9.74 3.46 -17.94
C ARG A 331 -11.09 3.51 -17.23
N LEU A 332 -11.38 4.57 -16.49
CA LEU A 332 -12.62 4.69 -15.72
C LEU A 332 -13.82 4.97 -16.67
N PRO A 333 -14.81 4.06 -16.75
CA PRO A 333 -15.95 4.22 -17.66
C PRO A 333 -16.74 5.51 -17.37
N GLY A 334 -17.10 6.24 -18.43
CA GLY A 334 -17.89 7.47 -18.31
C GLY A 334 -17.14 8.71 -17.83
N VAL A 335 -15.83 8.59 -17.57
CA VAL A 335 -14.95 9.68 -17.15
C VAL A 335 -13.96 10.02 -18.26
N ALA A 336 -13.72 11.31 -18.49
CA ALA A 336 -12.68 11.78 -19.40
C ALA A 336 -11.42 12.19 -18.64
N LEU A 337 -10.25 11.96 -19.22
CA LEU A 337 -8.96 12.39 -18.68
C LEU A 337 -8.36 13.50 -19.56
N ILE A 338 -7.95 14.60 -18.93
CA ILE A 338 -7.11 15.63 -19.52
C ILE A 338 -5.71 15.49 -18.91
N ARG A 339 -4.71 15.26 -19.75
CA ARG A 339 -3.30 15.33 -19.37
C ARG A 339 -2.79 16.73 -19.66
N PHE A 340 -2.67 17.51 -18.61
CA PHE A 340 -2.21 18.88 -18.62
C PHE A 340 -0.70 18.92 -18.83
N PRO A 341 -0.19 19.78 -19.74
CA PRO A 341 1.24 19.92 -19.94
C PRO A 341 1.92 20.46 -18.68
N ALA A 342 3.18 20.08 -18.49
CA ALA A 342 4.09 20.76 -17.59
C ALA A 342 5.06 21.59 -18.44
N ASP A 343 5.60 22.65 -17.86
CA ASP A 343 6.71 23.40 -18.47
C ASP A 343 8.03 22.61 -18.43
N ASP A 344 9.08 23.19 -18.99
CA ASP A 344 10.40 22.57 -19.09
C ASP A 344 11.09 22.39 -17.72
N GLU A 345 10.61 23.07 -16.69
CA GLU A 345 11.07 22.91 -15.29
C GLU A 345 10.23 21.89 -14.52
N GLY A 346 9.17 21.38 -15.13
CA GLY A 346 8.30 20.35 -14.56
C GLY A 346 7.17 20.89 -13.69
N PHE A 347 6.84 22.17 -13.79
CA PHE A 347 5.73 22.80 -13.07
C PHE A 347 4.48 22.94 -13.95
N LEU A 348 3.34 23.04 -13.26
CA LEU A 348 2.04 23.28 -13.87
C LEU A 348 1.79 24.78 -14.00
N ASP A 349 1.44 25.26 -15.20
CA ASP A 349 0.98 26.64 -15.38
C ASP A 349 -0.39 26.84 -14.71
N LEU A 350 -0.38 27.55 -13.59
CA LEU A 350 -1.55 27.82 -12.76
C LEU A 350 -2.57 28.73 -13.46
N ASN A 351 -2.12 29.66 -14.31
CA ASN A 351 -3.03 30.51 -15.08
C ASN A 351 -3.78 29.69 -16.13
N ALA A 352 -3.06 28.80 -16.81
CA ALA A 352 -3.67 27.88 -17.77
C ALA A 352 -4.61 26.88 -17.10
N LEU A 353 -4.28 26.40 -15.89
CA LEU A 353 -5.18 25.55 -15.09
C LEU A 353 -6.47 26.29 -14.72
N GLU A 354 -6.36 27.52 -14.22
CA GLU A 354 -7.51 28.37 -13.88
C GLU A 354 -8.39 28.64 -15.10
N ALA A 355 -7.79 28.94 -16.26
CA ALA A 355 -8.52 29.12 -17.52
C ALA A 355 -9.28 27.85 -17.95
N LEU A 356 -8.64 26.68 -17.83
CA LEU A 356 -9.26 25.39 -18.14
C LEU A 356 -10.46 25.10 -17.22
N LEU A 357 -10.29 25.27 -15.91
CA LEU A 357 -11.36 25.07 -14.92
C LEU A 357 -12.55 26.01 -15.17
N ARG A 358 -12.29 27.29 -15.43
CA ARG A 358 -13.30 28.30 -15.76
C ARG A 358 -14.12 27.88 -16.99
N ALA A 359 -13.45 27.45 -18.06
CA ALA A 359 -14.11 27.03 -19.30
C ALA A 359 -15.04 25.81 -19.11
N TYR A 360 -14.63 24.82 -18.30
CA TYR A 360 -15.41 23.60 -18.04
C TYR A 360 -16.53 23.81 -17.02
N ASN A 361 -16.26 24.48 -15.90
CA ASN A 361 -17.13 24.46 -14.74
C ASN A 361 -18.00 25.70 -14.57
N GLN A 362 -17.55 26.86 -15.06
CA GLN A 362 -18.28 28.12 -14.92
C GLN A 362 -18.95 28.54 -16.24
N GLU A 363 -18.21 28.51 -17.35
CA GLU A 363 -18.69 29.04 -18.63
C GLU A 363 -19.44 28.00 -19.48
N GLY A 364 -19.35 26.72 -19.11
CA GLY A 364 -20.10 25.66 -19.78
C GLY A 364 -19.67 25.36 -21.22
N ARG A 365 -18.46 25.76 -21.64
CA ARG A 365 -17.94 25.58 -23.02
C ARG A 365 -17.86 24.12 -23.46
N HIS A 366 -17.90 23.18 -22.52
CA HIS A 366 -17.78 21.73 -22.76
C HIS A 366 -19.08 20.95 -22.48
N GLY A 367 -20.24 21.61 -22.59
CA GLY A 367 -21.55 20.97 -22.46
C GLY A 367 -21.80 20.43 -21.05
N ARG A 368 -22.05 19.12 -20.91
CA ARG A 368 -22.26 18.45 -19.61
C ARG A 368 -20.97 17.96 -18.94
N LYS A 369 -19.81 18.17 -19.57
CA LYS A 369 -18.52 17.79 -18.99
C LYS A 369 -18.14 18.78 -17.89
N ARG A 370 -17.79 18.28 -16.72
CA ARG A 370 -17.32 19.09 -15.58
C ARG A 370 -16.03 18.49 -15.04
N ILE A 371 -15.05 19.33 -14.80
CA ILE A 371 -13.84 18.93 -14.08
C ILE A 371 -14.26 18.70 -12.63
N ARG A 372 -14.13 17.45 -12.17
CA ARG A 372 -14.52 17.03 -10.82
C ARG A 372 -13.30 16.82 -9.94
N LEU A 373 -12.17 16.46 -10.53
CA LEU A 373 -10.94 16.14 -9.83
C LEU A 373 -9.74 16.67 -10.60
N VAL A 374 -8.82 17.29 -9.88
CA VAL A 374 -7.45 17.56 -10.32
C VAL A 374 -6.54 16.66 -9.50
N ALA A 375 -5.85 15.74 -10.15
CA ALA A 375 -5.01 14.71 -9.55
C ALA A 375 -3.55 14.99 -9.92
N VAL A 376 -2.73 15.39 -8.95
CA VAL A 376 -1.34 15.81 -9.17
C VAL A 376 -0.37 15.10 -8.23
N SER A 377 0.86 14.91 -8.66
CA SER A 377 1.93 14.47 -7.78
C SER A 377 2.33 15.61 -6.84
N GLY A 378 2.46 15.33 -5.54
CA GLY A 378 2.99 16.29 -4.57
C GLY A 378 4.49 16.54 -4.79
N ALA A 379 5.21 15.49 -5.17
CA ALA A 379 6.59 15.56 -5.63
C ALA A 379 6.81 14.61 -6.81
N SER A 380 7.50 15.06 -7.85
CA SER A 380 7.83 14.23 -9.02
C SER A 380 8.85 13.15 -8.64
N ASN A 381 8.57 11.90 -8.98
CA ASN A 381 9.51 10.79 -8.77
C ASN A 381 10.68 10.78 -9.75
N VAL A 382 10.65 11.61 -10.78
CA VAL A 382 11.71 11.70 -11.80
C VAL A 382 12.48 13.00 -11.66
N LEU A 383 11.78 14.13 -11.62
CA LEU A 383 12.41 15.46 -11.59
C LEU A 383 12.71 15.95 -10.17
N GLY A 384 12.07 15.37 -9.14
CA GLY A 384 12.21 15.85 -7.75
C GLY A 384 11.51 17.18 -7.46
N VAL A 385 10.74 17.71 -8.41
CA VAL A 385 9.98 18.96 -8.32
C VAL A 385 8.82 18.82 -7.33
N PHE A 386 8.60 19.84 -6.51
CA PHE A 386 7.48 19.93 -5.55
C PHE A 386 6.45 20.94 -6.06
N ASN A 387 5.20 20.50 -6.23
CA ASN A 387 4.12 21.39 -6.67
C ASN A 387 3.62 22.31 -5.54
N ASP A 388 3.18 23.52 -5.89
CA ASP A 388 2.49 24.41 -4.94
C ASP A 388 1.05 23.93 -4.69
N LEU A 389 0.91 23.00 -3.76
CA LEU A 389 -0.37 22.34 -3.47
C LEU A 389 -1.41 23.32 -2.90
N ALA A 390 -0.99 24.35 -2.16
CA ALA A 390 -1.91 25.31 -1.56
C ALA A 390 -2.54 26.19 -2.66
N GLU A 391 -1.74 26.68 -3.59
CA GLU A 391 -2.25 27.51 -4.69
C GLU A 391 -3.06 26.69 -5.70
N ILE A 392 -2.63 25.47 -6.03
CA ILE A 392 -3.42 24.54 -6.85
C ILE A 392 -4.78 24.29 -6.19
N SER A 393 -4.81 23.98 -4.89
CA SER A 393 -6.06 23.74 -4.16
C SER A 393 -6.99 24.96 -4.22
N ARG A 394 -6.45 26.15 -3.94
CA ARG A 394 -7.19 27.42 -3.98
C ARG A 394 -7.86 27.65 -5.34
N ILE A 395 -7.15 27.38 -6.43
CA ILE A 395 -7.68 27.50 -7.80
C ILE A 395 -8.74 26.41 -8.06
N VAL A 396 -8.44 25.16 -7.73
CA VAL A 396 -9.32 24.00 -7.97
C VAL A 396 -10.67 24.16 -7.26
N HIS A 397 -10.65 24.56 -5.99
CA HIS A 397 -11.86 24.76 -5.17
C HIS A 397 -12.69 25.95 -5.63
N ARG A 398 -12.06 27.05 -6.10
CA ARG A 398 -12.76 28.21 -6.68
C ARG A 398 -13.74 27.81 -7.79
N TYR A 399 -13.44 26.73 -8.52
CA TYR A 399 -14.26 26.21 -9.62
C TYR A 399 -15.03 24.94 -9.28
N GLY A 400 -15.18 24.59 -8.00
CA GLY A 400 -15.99 23.46 -7.53
C GLY A 400 -15.45 22.07 -7.91
N ALA A 401 -14.16 21.97 -8.24
CA ALA A 401 -13.45 20.71 -8.37
C ALA A 401 -12.75 20.35 -7.05
N ARG A 402 -12.17 19.14 -6.97
CA ARG A 402 -11.45 18.63 -5.79
C ARG A 402 -9.99 18.32 -6.13
N LEU A 403 -9.12 18.33 -5.13
CA LEU A 403 -7.69 18.05 -5.28
C LEU A 403 -7.32 16.66 -4.72
N LEU A 404 -6.76 15.80 -5.56
CA LEU A 404 -6.06 14.58 -5.16
C LEU A 404 -4.55 14.76 -5.31
N VAL A 405 -3.82 14.43 -4.25
CA VAL A 405 -2.35 14.47 -4.22
C VAL A 405 -1.79 13.05 -4.15
N ASP A 406 -1.03 12.65 -5.16
CA ASP A 406 -0.11 11.50 -5.06
C ASP A 406 1.11 11.95 -4.25
N ALA A 407 1.16 11.55 -2.99
CA ALA A 407 2.18 11.93 -2.04
C ALA A 407 3.27 10.85 -1.87
N ALA A 408 3.34 9.86 -2.77
CA ALA A 408 4.28 8.75 -2.65
C ALA A 408 5.76 9.18 -2.54
N GLN A 409 6.13 10.32 -3.13
CA GLN A 409 7.46 10.94 -2.98
C GLN A 409 7.45 12.20 -2.12
N LEU A 410 6.29 12.64 -1.64
CA LEU A 410 6.18 13.85 -0.85
C LEU A 410 6.40 13.54 0.64
N ILE A 411 5.74 12.49 1.14
CA ILE A 411 5.61 12.22 2.58
C ILE A 411 6.94 12.00 3.31
N ALA A 412 7.96 11.46 2.62
CA ALA A 412 9.27 11.19 3.20
C ALA A 412 10.22 12.39 3.14
N HIS A 413 9.83 13.45 2.42
CA HIS A 413 10.73 14.55 2.05
C HIS A 413 10.23 15.93 2.53
N ARG A 414 8.93 16.10 2.75
CA ARG A 414 8.33 17.34 3.22
C ARG A 414 7.18 17.06 4.20
N LYS A 415 7.04 17.95 5.18
CA LYS A 415 5.83 17.99 6.03
C LYS A 415 4.62 18.30 5.15
N VAL A 416 3.51 17.63 5.42
CA VAL A 416 2.24 17.85 4.72
C VAL A 416 1.22 18.37 5.71
N GLU A 417 0.48 19.40 5.31
CA GLU A 417 -0.59 20.01 6.11
C GLU A 417 -1.89 19.97 5.30
N MET A 418 -2.58 18.83 5.27
CA MET A 418 -3.73 18.61 4.39
C MET A 418 -4.86 19.61 4.60
N ALA A 419 -5.25 19.86 5.84
CA ALA A 419 -6.32 20.80 6.15
C ALA A 419 -5.94 22.24 5.77
N ALA A 420 -4.71 22.66 6.09
CA ALA A 420 -4.23 24.01 5.81
C ALA A 420 -4.06 24.25 4.30
N CYS A 421 -3.57 23.26 3.55
CA CYS A 421 -3.43 23.33 2.09
C CYS A 421 -4.74 23.04 1.34
N GLY A 422 -5.83 22.70 2.02
CA GLY A 422 -7.09 22.34 1.38
C GLY A 422 -7.01 21.07 0.52
N ILE A 423 -6.18 20.08 0.89
CA ILE A 423 -6.10 18.82 0.14
C ILE A 423 -7.33 17.96 0.47
N ASP A 424 -7.99 17.42 -0.55
CA ASP A 424 -9.21 16.61 -0.38
C ASP A 424 -8.93 15.11 -0.32
N TYR A 425 -7.98 14.65 -1.14
CA TYR A 425 -7.50 13.27 -1.15
C TYR A 425 -5.97 13.29 -1.14
N LEU A 426 -5.36 12.44 -0.33
CA LEU A 426 -3.93 12.20 -0.33
C LEU A 426 -3.66 10.70 -0.31
N ALA A 427 -2.88 10.22 -1.27
CA ALA A 427 -2.49 8.82 -1.38
C ALA A 427 -0.99 8.67 -1.18
N PHE A 428 -0.55 7.70 -0.37
CA PHE A 428 0.88 7.41 -0.18
C PHE A 428 1.15 5.94 0.07
N SER A 429 2.43 5.57 -0.03
CA SER A 429 2.96 4.22 0.24
C SER A 429 4.02 4.30 1.34
N ALA A 430 3.90 3.45 2.36
CA ALA A 430 4.84 3.46 3.48
C ALA A 430 6.24 2.93 3.10
N HIS A 431 6.34 2.07 2.08
CA HIS A 431 7.63 1.53 1.59
C HIS A 431 8.57 2.58 0.96
N LYS A 432 8.10 3.82 0.78
CA LYS A 432 8.92 4.97 0.39
C LYS A 432 9.24 5.92 1.56
N ALA A 433 8.82 5.54 2.76
CA ALA A 433 8.96 6.30 4.00
C ALA A 433 9.47 5.39 5.14
N TYR A 434 10.50 4.61 4.84
CA TYR A 434 11.24 3.74 5.77
C TYR A 434 10.43 2.59 6.41
N ALA A 435 9.26 2.27 5.85
CA ALA A 435 8.40 1.17 6.28
C ALA A 435 8.12 0.22 5.08
N PRO A 436 9.04 -0.69 4.73
CA PRO A 436 9.00 -1.54 3.53
C PRO A 436 7.89 -2.61 3.53
N PHE A 437 7.16 -2.72 4.62
CA PHE A 437 6.02 -3.62 4.78
C PHE A 437 4.84 -3.08 3.97
N GLY A 438 4.14 -3.96 3.26
CA GLY A 438 3.17 -3.62 2.20
C GLY A 438 1.90 -2.93 2.69
N THR A 439 2.02 -1.66 3.04
CA THR A 439 0.93 -0.78 3.39
C THR A 439 1.09 0.60 2.73
N GLY A 440 -0.04 1.23 2.48
CA GLY A 440 -0.23 2.61 2.05
C GLY A 440 -1.51 3.13 2.67
N ALA A 441 -1.86 4.37 2.34
CA ALA A 441 -3.13 4.91 2.78
C ALA A 441 -3.74 5.87 1.76
N LEU A 442 -5.07 5.92 1.78
CA LEU A 442 -5.86 7.02 1.28
C LEU A 442 -6.36 7.83 2.48
N VAL A 443 -5.92 9.08 2.59
CA VAL A 443 -6.50 10.05 3.53
C VAL A 443 -7.43 10.95 2.75
N VAL A 444 -8.69 11.02 3.16
CA VAL A 444 -9.75 11.66 2.37
C VAL A 444 -10.68 12.48 3.24
N ARG A 445 -11.06 13.66 2.77
CA ARG A 445 -12.07 14.48 3.45
C ARG A 445 -13.41 13.72 3.50
N LYS A 446 -14.03 13.70 4.67
CA LYS A 446 -15.28 12.97 4.91
C LYS A 446 -16.38 13.43 3.97
N GLY A 447 -17.23 12.47 3.57
CA GLY A 447 -18.34 12.70 2.65
C GLY A 447 -17.97 12.72 1.16
N LEU A 448 -16.68 12.62 0.82
CA LEU A 448 -16.25 12.62 -0.58
C LEU A 448 -16.25 11.24 -1.24
N LEU A 449 -16.16 10.15 -0.47
CA LEU A 449 -16.25 8.79 -1.00
C LEU A 449 -17.72 8.40 -1.25
N GLN A 450 -18.02 7.95 -2.47
CA GLN A 450 -19.34 7.58 -2.95
C GLN A 450 -19.50 6.06 -2.96
N PHE A 451 -19.42 5.45 -1.78
CA PHE A 451 -19.65 4.02 -1.57
C PHE A 451 -20.88 3.79 -0.70
N SER A 452 -21.48 2.59 -0.78
CA SER A 452 -22.53 2.20 0.16
C SER A 452 -22.00 2.16 1.61
N SER A 453 -22.88 2.27 2.60
CA SER A 453 -22.49 2.20 4.01
C SER A 453 -21.69 0.93 4.34
N ALA A 454 -22.07 -0.21 3.75
CA ALA A 454 -21.37 -1.49 3.94
C ALA A 454 -19.98 -1.54 3.28
N GLU A 455 -19.77 -0.80 2.19
CA GLU A 455 -18.47 -0.68 1.54
C GLU A 455 -17.56 0.30 2.30
N LEU A 456 -18.11 1.40 2.83
CA LEU A 456 -17.36 2.35 3.66
C LEU A 456 -16.87 1.71 4.96
N VAL A 457 -17.71 0.91 5.63
CA VAL A 457 -17.31 0.15 6.82
C VAL A 457 -16.16 -0.78 6.49
N ARG A 458 -16.25 -1.55 5.39
CA ARG A 458 -15.14 -2.39 4.93
C ARG A 458 -13.85 -1.62 4.65
N CYS A 459 -13.93 -0.47 3.96
CA CYS A 459 -12.75 0.37 3.72
C CYS A 459 -12.11 0.91 5.01
N ARG A 460 -12.89 1.05 6.09
CA ARG A 460 -12.42 1.61 7.36
C ARG A 460 -11.95 0.53 8.34
N ASP A 461 -12.47 -0.68 8.25
CA ASP A 461 -12.22 -1.73 9.23
C ASP A 461 -11.24 -2.82 8.73
N ASP A 462 -11.10 -2.98 7.42
CA ASP A 462 -10.04 -3.77 6.76
C ASP A 462 -8.74 -2.96 6.64
#